data_AF-A0A8B6BTV9-F1
#
_entry.id   AF-A0A8B6BTV9-F1
#
_cell.length_a   1.000
_cell.length_b   1.000
_cell.length_c   1.000
_cell.angle_alpha   90.00
_cell.angle_beta   90.00
_cell.angle_gamma   90.00
#
_symmetry.space_group_name_H-M   'P 1'
#
loop_
_entity.id
_entity.type
_entity.pdbx_description
1 polymer ?
#
loop_
_entity_poly.entity_id
_entity_poly.type
_entity_poly.pdbx_seq_one_letter_code
_entity_poly.pdbx_strand_id
1 'polypeptide(L)'
;MPKLRTYKLLKTEFCTEPYVKKFLSRKQRSSIARIRCGTLPLEVERGRYRNIPADRRICKVCNSNVTEDEIHFLFLCNRYSVRRNELRRELTSVNFDSPEETLKELLISNPKTLANFIIDCLRIRQDVI
;
A
#
# COMPACT_ATOMS: atom_id res chain seq x y z
N MET A 1 8.88 11.03 9.92
CA MET A 1 8.76 10.32 8.64
C MET A 1 8.50 11.32 7.50
N PRO A 2 9.34 11.31 6.45
CA PRO A 2 9.18 12.20 5.29
C PRO A 2 7.99 11.78 4.41
N LYS A 3 7.40 12.75 3.69
CA LYS A 3 6.33 12.52 2.70
C LYS A 3 6.91 11.89 1.42
N LEU A 4 6.03 11.27 0.63
CA LEU A 4 6.34 10.76 -0.72
C LEU A 4 7.44 9.66 -0.77
N ARG A 5 7.62 8.87 0.30
CA ARG A 5 8.61 7.77 0.35
C ARG A 5 8.41 6.76 -0.78
N THR A 6 7.18 6.25 -0.89
CA THR A 6 6.79 5.31 -1.94
C THR A 6 6.96 5.93 -3.33
N TYR A 7 6.58 7.20 -3.50
CA TYR A 7 6.78 7.90 -4.77
C TYR A 7 8.27 7.99 -5.15
N LYS A 8 9.14 8.43 -4.22
CA LYS A 8 10.59 8.53 -4.44
C LYS A 8 11.23 7.19 -4.76
N LEU A 9 10.73 6.11 -4.15
CA LEU A 9 11.20 4.75 -4.42
C LEU A 9 10.93 4.34 -5.89
N LEU A 10 9.83 4.82 -6.47
CA LEU A 10 9.34 4.36 -7.77
C LEU A 10 9.67 5.31 -8.91
N LYS A 11 9.74 6.61 -8.64
CA LYS A 11 9.87 7.65 -9.64
C LYS A 11 11.34 8.00 -9.85
N THR A 12 11.96 7.36 -10.84
CA THR A 12 13.34 7.65 -11.24
C THR A 12 13.44 8.69 -12.35
N GLU A 13 12.45 8.74 -13.24
CA GLU A 13 12.44 9.62 -14.42
C GLU A 13 11.15 10.43 -14.52
N PHE A 14 11.23 11.64 -15.08
CA PHE A 14 10.06 12.50 -15.31
C PHE A 14 9.29 12.07 -16.58
N CYS A 15 8.50 11.00 -16.46
CA CYS A 15 7.70 10.44 -17.56
C CYS A 15 6.33 9.91 -17.09
N THR A 16 5.45 9.52 -18.02
CA THR A 16 4.19 8.86 -17.66
C THR A 16 4.43 7.41 -17.24
N GLU A 17 3.94 7.04 -16.07
CA GLU A 17 4.12 5.69 -15.52
C GLU A 17 3.40 4.60 -16.32
N PRO A 18 4.00 3.40 -16.45
CA PRO A 18 3.39 2.29 -17.18
C PRO A 18 1.99 1.91 -16.67
N TYR A 19 1.77 1.92 -15.34
CA TYR A 19 0.48 1.53 -14.76
C TYR A 19 -0.67 2.48 -15.16
N VAL A 20 -0.38 3.73 -15.52
CA VAL A 20 -1.39 4.71 -15.95
C VAL A 20 -1.96 4.33 -17.32
N LYS A 21 -1.14 3.69 -18.16
CA LYS A 21 -1.52 3.23 -19.50
C LYS A 21 -2.27 1.90 -19.47
N LYS A 22 -2.27 1.18 -18.35
CA LYS A 22 -2.98 -0.10 -18.22
C LYS A 22 -4.49 0.09 -18.04
N PHE A 23 -5.26 -0.90 -18.50
CA PHE A 23 -6.72 -0.90 -18.36
C PHE A 23 -7.16 -1.15 -16.92
N LEU A 24 -7.27 -0.06 -16.15
CA LEU A 24 -7.68 -0.04 -14.76
C LEU A 24 -8.97 0.77 -14.60
N SER A 25 -9.87 0.35 -13.72
CA SER A 25 -11.04 1.16 -13.37
C SER A 25 -10.63 2.45 -12.65
N ARG A 26 -11.53 3.45 -12.59
CA ARG A 26 -11.28 4.70 -11.85
C ARG A 26 -10.89 4.45 -10.39
N LYS A 27 -11.54 3.48 -9.74
CA LYS A 27 -11.26 3.09 -8.35
C LYS A 27 -9.88 2.44 -8.20
N GLN A 28 -9.49 1.58 -9.14
CA GLN A 28 -8.17 0.94 -9.14
C GLN A 28 -7.06 1.98 -9.34
N ARG A 29 -7.17 2.85 -10.35
CA ARG A 29 -6.21 3.94 -10.59
C ARG A 29 -6.05 4.84 -9.37
N SER A 30 -7.17 5.24 -8.76
CA SER A 30 -7.16 6.06 -7.54
C SER A 30 -6.43 5.36 -6.39
N SER A 31 -6.69 4.08 -6.16
CA SER A 31 -6.06 3.31 -5.08
C SER A 31 -4.54 3.21 -5.26
N ILE A 32 -4.08 2.97 -6.50
CA ILE A 32 -2.65 2.93 -6.85
C ILE A 32 -2.01 4.32 -6.68
N ALA A 33 -2.66 5.38 -7.15
CA ALA A 33 -2.13 6.73 -6.97
C ALA A 33 -2.01 7.10 -5.47
N ARG A 34 -2.99 6.71 -4.66
CA ARG A 34 -3.00 7.00 -3.22
C ARG A 34 -1.91 6.27 -2.44
N ILE A 35 -1.62 5.01 -2.76
CA ILE A 35 -0.49 4.30 -2.12
C ILE A 35 0.84 4.94 -2.55
N ARG A 36 1.01 5.31 -3.81
CA ARG A 36 2.23 5.98 -4.29
C ARG A 36 2.47 7.32 -3.62
N CYS A 37 1.42 8.14 -3.51
CA CYS A 37 1.52 9.48 -2.91
C CYS A 37 1.46 9.48 -1.37
N GLY A 38 1.28 8.31 -0.72
CA GLY A 38 1.10 8.22 0.73
C GLY A 38 -0.11 9.02 1.21
N THR A 39 -1.26 8.83 0.55
CA THR A 39 -2.55 9.47 0.84
C THR A 39 -3.67 8.46 1.10
N LEU A 40 -3.30 7.20 1.33
CA LEU A 40 -4.20 6.23 1.94
C LEU A 40 -4.53 6.65 3.39
N PRO A 41 -5.67 6.24 3.95
CA PRO A 41 -6.12 6.65 5.27
C PRO A 41 -5.41 5.84 6.37
N LEU A 42 -4.10 5.72 6.28
CA LEU A 42 -3.22 5.02 7.23
C LEU A 42 -2.80 5.98 8.35
N GLU A 43 -2.45 5.45 9.52
CA GLU A 43 -2.08 6.29 10.66
C GLU A 43 -0.77 7.07 10.43
N VAL A 44 0.13 6.63 9.54
CA VAL A 44 1.27 7.47 9.11
C VAL A 44 0.83 8.82 8.54
N GLU A 45 -0.29 8.85 7.81
CA GLU A 45 -0.85 10.06 7.20
C GLU A 45 -1.88 10.75 8.10
N ARG A 46 -2.82 10.00 8.67
CA ARG A 46 -3.84 10.55 9.59
C ARG A 46 -3.20 11.13 10.85
N GLY A 47 -2.25 10.41 11.43
CA GLY A 47 -1.50 10.86 12.60
C GLY A 47 -0.63 12.08 12.28
N ARG A 48 -0.12 12.20 11.06
CA ARG A 48 0.60 13.41 10.62
C ARG A 48 -0.29 14.65 10.68
N TYR A 49 -1.52 14.58 10.14
CA TYR A 49 -2.47 15.71 10.22
C TYR A 49 -2.88 16.06 11.65
N ARG A 50 -2.83 15.09 12.56
CA ARG A 50 -3.14 15.26 13.99
C ARG A 50 -1.91 15.59 14.85
N ASN A 51 -0.75 15.86 14.23
CA ASN A 51 0.52 16.11 14.93
C ASN A 51 0.93 14.98 15.91
N ILE A 52 0.54 13.74 15.63
CA ILE A 52 0.96 12.56 16.40
C ILE A 52 2.43 12.25 16.06
N PRO A 53 3.30 12.07 17.09
CA PRO A 53 4.68 11.62 16.91
C PRO A 53 4.76 10.35 16.06
N ALA A 54 5.79 10.23 15.22
CA ALA A 54 5.86 9.17 14.19
C ALA A 54 5.82 7.75 14.79
N ASP A 55 6.51 7.55 15.90
CA ASP A 55 6.55 6.35 16.74
C ASP A 55 5.18 5.99 17.35
N ARG A 56 4.25 6.95 17.44
CA ARG A 56 2.89 6.76 17.99
C ARG A 56 1.82 6.62 16.91
N ARG A 57 2.19 6.57 15.63
CA ARG A 57 1.24 6.39 14.51
C ARG A 57 0.90 4.92 14.31
N ILE A 58 0.38 4.30 15.36
CA ILE A 58 0.18 2.86 15.48
C ILE A 58 -1.01 2.38 14.64
N CYS A 59 -0.88 1.21 14.00
CA CYS A 59 -1.99 0.57 13.30
C CYS A 59 -3.14 0.26 14.24
N LYS A 60 -4.32 0.80 13.92
CA LYS A 60 -5.56 0.57 14.67
C LYS A 60 -6.36 -0.62 14.17
N VAL A 61 -5.94 -1.24 13.07
CA VAL A 61 -6.63 -2.36 12.43
C VAL A 61 -6.06 -3.72 12.90
N CYS A 62 -4.80 -3.75 13.30
CA CYS A 62 -4.17 -4.92 13.89
C CYS A 62 -3.81 -4.68 15.36
N ASN A 63 -3.55 -5.77 16.08
CA ASN A 63 -3.15 -5.74 17.50
C ASN A 63 -1.63 -5.82 17.69
N SER A 64 -0.83 -5.55 16.65
CA SER A 64 0.63 -5.69 16.70
C SER A 64 1.36 -4.51 17.35
N ASN A 65 0.65 -3.43 17.69
CA ASN A 65 1.21 -2.21 18.28
C ASN A 65 2.43 -1.63 17.53
N VAL A 66 2.40 -1.69 16.19
CA VAL A 66 3.45 -1.17 15.30
C VAL A 66 2.96 0.02 14.48
N THR A 67 3.88 0.85 14.01
CA THR A 67 3.56 2.01 13.15
C THR A 67 2.86 1.55 11.85
N GLU A 68 1.77 2.23 11.48
CA GLU A 68 1.02 1.93 10.26
C GLU A 68 1.49 2.79 9.10
N ASP A 69 2.39 2.24 8.29
CA ASP A 69 2.74 2.80 7.00
C ASP A 69 2.40 1.87 5.83
N GLU A 70 2.79 2.27 4.61
CA GLU A 70 2.51 1.53 3.39
C GLU A 70 3.09 0.12 3.42
N ILE A 71 4.28 -0.08 4.01
CA ILE A 71 4.93 -1.39 4.10
C ILE A 71 4.17 -2.27 5.10
N HIS A 72 3.84 -1.72 6.28
CA HIS A 72 3.03 -2.46 7.24
C HIS A 72 1.67 -2.85 6.63
N PHE A 73 0.98 -1.90 6.00
CA PHE A 73 -0.32 -2.12 5.37
C PHE A 73 -0.25 -3.21 4.28
N LEU A 74 0.73 -3.14 3.38
CA LEU A 74 0.81 -4.04 2.22
C LEU A 74 1.36 -5.42 2.56
N PHE A 75 2.31 -5.52 3.51
CA PHE A 75 3.14 -6.73 3.65
C PHE A 75 3.12 -7.36 5.05
N LEU A 76 2.83 -6.61 6.12
CA LEU A 76 3.04 -7.08 7.50
C LEU A 76 1.76 -7.21 8.33
N CYS A 77 0.78 -6.34 8.14
CA CYS A 77 -0.42 -6.24 8.98
C CYS A 77 -1.16 -7.57 9.09
N ASN A 78 -1.21 -8.20 10.26
CA ASN A 78 -1.76 -9.54 10.41
C ASN A 78 -3.26 -9.62 10.05
N ARG A 79 -4.00 -8.51 10.15
CA ARG A 79 -5.42 -8.42 9.78
C ARG A 79 -5.66 -8.67 8.28
N TYR A 80 -4.66 -8.38 7.45
CA TYR A 80 -4.72 -8.60 6.00
C TYR A 80 -3.99 -9.88 5.55
N SER A 81 -3.62 -10.76 6.48
CA SER A 81 -2.86 -11.99 6.18
C SER A 81 -3.55 -12.90 5.16
N VAL A 82 -4.86 -13.12 5.31
CA VAL A 82 -5.64 -13.96 4.37
C VAL A 82 -5.60 -13.37 2.95
N ARG A 83 -5.95 -12.09 2.78
CA ARG A 83 -5.90 -11.41 1.47
C ARG A 83 -4.48 -11.35 0.91
N ARG A 84 -3.45 -11.18 1.74
CA ARG A 84 -2.05 -11.25 1.29
C ARG A 84 -1.65 -12.64 0.80
N ASN A 85 -2.10 -13.68 1.48
CA ASN A 85 -1.79 -15.06 1.06
C ASN A 85 -2.52 -15.42 -0.23
N GLU A 86 -3.71 -14.86 -0.49
CA GLU A 86 -4.37 -14.93 -1.80
C GLU A 86 -3.58 -14.19 -2.87
N LEU A 87 -3.17 -12.95 -2.59
CA LEU A 87 -2.32 -12.15 -3.48
C LEU A 87 -1.04 -12.92 -3.88
N ARG A 88 -0.35 -13.53 -2.91
CA ARG A 88 0.86 -14.32 -3.16
C ARG A 88 0.61 -15.55 -4.03
N ARG A 89 -0.54 -16.20 -3.85
CA ARG A 89 -0.94 -17.34 -4.70
C ARG A 89 -1.24 -16.94 -6.13
N GLU A 90 -1.79 -15.74 -6.35
CA GLU A 90 -2.01 -15.19 -7.70
C GLU A 90 -0.69 -14.78 -8.38
N LEU A 91 0.35 -14.46 -7.60
CA LEU A 91 1.59 -13.87 -8.05
C LEU A 91 2.80 -14.79 -7.81
N THR A 92 2.71 -16.02 -8.30
CA THR A 92 3.74 -17.05 -8.09
C THR A 92 5.13 -16.70 -8.64
N SER A 93 5.21 -15.77 -9.60
CA SER A 93 6.49 -15.33 -10.18
C SER A 93 7.14 -14.15 -9.46
N VAL A 94 6.46 -13.54 -8.48
CA VAL A 94 6.95 -12.34 -7.78
C VAL A 94 7.73 -12.75 -6.53
N ASN A 95 8.92 -12.18 -6.34
CA ASN A 95 9.68 -12.37 -5.11
C ASN A 95 9.19 -11.38 -4.03
N PHE A 96 8.89 -11.89 -2.83
CA PHE A 96 8.40 -11.10 -1.68
C PHE A 96 9.47 -10.83 -0.59
N ASP A 97 10.75 -11.14 -0.84
CA ASP A 97 11.85 -11.00 0.12
C ASP A 97 12.11 -9.55 0.52
N SER A 98 12.00 -8.62 -0.44
CA SER A 98 12.18 -7.19 -0.22
C SER A 98 10.86 -6.45 -0.45
N PRO A 99 10.21 -5.90 0.61
CA PRO A 99 8.94 -5.20 0.47
C PRO A 99 8.96 -4.04 -0.54
N GLU A 100 10.08 -3.32 -0.60
CA GLU A 100 10.25 -2.18 -1.49
C GLU A 100 10.34 -2.61 -2.95
N GLU A 101 11.20 -3.60 -3.25
CA GLU A 101 11.31 -4.15 -4.61
C GLU A 101 10.04 -4.85 -5.05
N THR A 102 9.40 -5.60 -4.14
CA THR A 102 8.09 -6.22 -4.36
C THR A 102 7.07 -5.15 -4.77
N LEU A 103 7.00 -4.03 -4.04
CA LEU A 103 6.06 -2.96 -4.37
C LEU A 103 6.34 -2.34 -5.74
N LYS A 104 7.62 -2.15 -6.11
CA LYS A 104 7.99 -1.69 -7.45
C LYS A 104 7.51 -2.67 -8.52
N GLU A 105 7.81 -3.95 -8.36
CA GLU A 105 7.40 -5.00 -9.30
C GLU A 105 5.88 -5.08 -9.43
N LEU A 106 5.15 -5.06 -8.32
CA LEU A 106 3.68 -5.09 -8.33
C LEU A 106 3.07 -3.90 -9.08
N LEU A 107 3.65 -2.71 -8.93
CA LEU A 107 3.15 -1.51 -9.61
C LEU A 107 3.42 -1.54 -11.12
N ILE A 108 4.54 -2.13 -11.53
CA ILE A 108 4.91 -2.24 -12.94
C ILE A 108 4.15 -3.39 -13.60
N SER A 109 4.27 -4.59 -13.06
CA SER A 109 3.81 -5.83 -13.68
C SER A 109 2.35 -6.12 -13.35
N ASN A 110 1.93 -5.93 -12.10
CA ASN A 110 0.63 -6.42 -11.58
C ASN A 110 -0.26 -5.33 -10.92
N PRO A 111 -0.43 -4.12 -11.49
CA PRO A 111 -1.09 -3.03 -10.78
C PRO A 111 -2.60 -3.25 -10.59
N LYS A 112 -3.24 -4.08 -11.43
CA LYS A 112 -4.65 -4.44 -11.26
C LYS A 112 -4.85 -5.29 -10.00
N THR A 113 -4.05 -6.32 -9.85
CA THR A 113 -4.07 -7.23 -8.70
C THR A 113 -3.72 -6.49 -7.42
N LEU A 114 -2.66 -5.67 -7.43
CA LEU A 114 -2.33 -4.80 -6.31
C LEU A 114 -3.48 -3.84 -5.96
N ALA A 115 -4.12 -3.22 -6.96
CA ALA A 115 -5.23 -2.30 -6.72
C ALA A 115 -6.44 -3.01 -6.06
N ASN A 116 -6.77 -4.21 -6.52
CA ASN A 116 -7.84 -5.02 -5.92
C ASN A 116 -7.53 -5.35 -4.46
N PHE A 117 -6.31 -5.81 -4.18
CA PHE A 117 -5.85 -6.07 -2.82
C PHE A 117 -5.99 -4.83 -1.92
N ILE A 118 -5.52 -3.66 -2.38
CA ILE A 118 -5.65 -2.40 -1.63
C ILE A 118 -7.12 -2.08 -1.37
N ILE A 119 -7.98 -2.19 -2.38
CA ILE A 119 -9.42 -1.91 -2.25
C ILE A 119 -10.07 -2.82 -1.21
N ASP A 120 -9.74 -4.10 -1.19
CA ASP A 120 -10.33 -5.06 -0.26
C ASP A 120 -9.81 -4.86 1.16
N CYS A 121 -8.52 -4.56 1.35
CA CYS A 121 -7.98 -4.20 2.66
C CYS A 121 -8.63 -2.90 3.20
N LEU A 122 -8.93 -1.95 2.32
CA LEU A 122 -9.67 -0.73 2.71
C LEU A 122 -11.13 -1.01 3.08
N ARG A 123 -11.78 -2.01 2.47
CA ARG A 123 -13.12 -2.47 2.90
C ARG A 123 -13.05 -3.09 4.30
N ILE A 124 -12.13 -4.03 4.52
CA ILE A 124 -11.90 -4.65 5.84
C ILE A 124 -11.63 -3.59 6.92
N ARG A 125 -10.92 -2.51 6.56
CA ARG A 125 -10.68 -1.39 7.49
C ARG A 125 -11.95 -0.65 7.89
N GLN A 126 -12.91 -0.47 6.98
CA GLN A 126 -14.18 0.21 7.26
C GLN A 126 -15.05 -0.56 8.25
N ASP A 127 -14.90 -1.88 8.32
CA ASP A 127 -15.62 -2.72 9.29
C ASP A 127 -15.00 -2.68 10.70
N VAL A 128 -13.80 -2.13 10.84
CA VAL A 128 -13.03 -2.12 12.10
C VAL A 128 -12.96 -0.72 12.72
N ILE A 129 -12.98 0.35 11.91
CA ILE A 129 -12.75 1.76 12.33
C ILE A 129 -13.89 2.67 11.89
#